data_AF-A0AAQ4NZU5-F1
#
_entry.id   AF-A0AAQ4NZU5-F1
#
_cell.length_a   1.000
_cell.length_b   1.000
_cell.length_c   1.000
_cell.angle_alpha   90.00
_cell.angle_beta   90.00
_cell.angle_gamma   90.00
#
_symmetry.space_group_name_H-M   'P 1'
#
loop_
_entity.id
_entity.type
_entity.pdbx_description
1 polymer ?
#
loop_
_entity_poly.entity_id
_entity_poly.type
_entity_poly.pdbx_seq_one_letter_code
_entity_poly.pdbx_strand_id
1 'polypeptide(L)'
;MSEQPVRVLACGDVGGRLSALFNRVQSIQKKAGPFDLLLCVGEFFGATPEAEAEWQQYKTGAKKGRRGVFTGVSGLQIAYVSGREALQEPAPAHCFTSKDLSALVAPLTSGSKFRGVDVLLTCQWPRGVWQYGNAPEVNTKACGSGAVAELADHLKPRYHFAALEGAHYERLPYRNHVILQENAQHVSRFIALAAVNNPAKKKYLYAFNIVPMKTMDPSELVKQPQDVTENPYRRSTKERAERLKTSLGSTQEEEPVNQFFFDLSKKQGAGFRGRGRKRSSDGEGGRDGRPDGQNKQPRRPPQASGPCWFCLASPQVEKHLVISIGTHCYLALAKGSLTARHMLILPIGHYQSVVELGSEVLEEMERYKAALKSFYQSRGERCVLFERNYRSQHLQLQVVPVPLARCTTEDIKEAFMVQAQEQQMELMEIPEHTDLKQIAPPRTPYFYVELDSGEKLYYRIQKHFPLQFGREVLASEVLLNIPTRADWRECKQSREEEEDSCKQLRDDFQPYDFAWED
;
A
#
# COMPACT_ATOMS: atom_id res chain seq x y z
N MET A 1 4.52 28.27 -25.81
CA MET A 1 3.05 28.20 -25.96
C MET A 1 2.55 27.13 -25.01
N SER A 2 1.41 27.33 -24.34
CA SER A 2 0.83 26.31 -23.45
C SER A 2 0.30 25.13 -24.27
N GLU A 3 0.80 23.92 -24.02
CA GLU A 3 0.39 22.72 -24.76
C GLU A 3 -1.05 22.34 -24.44
N GLN A 4 -1.87 22.14 -25.47
CA GLN A 4 -3.27 21.74 -25.27
C GLN A 4 -3.36 20.24 -25.00
N PRO A 5 -4.05 19.82 -23.92
CA PRO A 5 -4.24 18.40 -23.63
C PRO A 5 -5.29 17.79 -24.56
N VAL A 6 -5.00 16.59 -25.07
CA VAL A 6 -5.93 15.81 -25.89
C VAL A 6 -7.08 15.31 -25.02
N ARG A 7 -8.33 15.56 -25.44
CA ARG A 7 -9.55 15.14 -24.76
C ARG A 7 -9.96 13.75 -25.25
N VAL A 8 -9.84 12.75 -24.39
CA VAL A 8 -10.06 11.34 -24.74
C VAL A 8 -11.25 10.80 -23.97
N LEU A 9 -12.13 10.09 -24.69
CA LEU A 9 -13.22 9.31 -24.12
C LEU A 9 -12.92 7.82 -24.35
N ALA A 10 -12.72 7.04 -23.30
CA ALA A 10 -12.61 5.59 -23.40
C ALA A 10 -13.95 4.93 -23.06
N CYS A 11 -14.32 3.88 -23.79
CA CYS A 11 -15.48 3.03 -23.50
C CYS A 11 -15.08 1.55 -23.38
N GLY A 12 -15.81 0.83 -22.54
CA GLY A 12 -15.68 -0.62 -22.39
C GLY A 12 -16.42 -1.38 -23.49
N ASP A 13 -16.69 -2.65 -23.22
CA ASP A 13 -17.14 -3.65 -24.19
C ASP A 13 -18.41 -3.22 -24.95
N VAL A 14 -18.29 -3.01 -26.26
CA VAL A 14 -19.37 -2.43 -27.08
C VAL A 14 -20.31 -3.52 -27.58
N GLY A 15 -19.81 -4.70 -27.94
CA GLY A 15 -20.62 -5.87 -28.33
C GLY A 15 -21.74 -5.54 -29.34
N GLY A 16 -21.43 -4.79 -30.39
CA GLY A 16 -22.37 -4.40 -31.45
C GLY A 16 -23.34 -3.27 -31.11
N ARG A 17 -23.35 -2.77 -29.86
CA ARG A 17 -24.30 -1.76 -29.36
C ARG A 17 -23.94 -0.32 -29.80
N LEU A 18 -23.55 -0.15 -31.06
CA LEU A 18 -23.04 1.09 -31.65
C LEU A 18 -23.99 2.28 -31.43
N SER A 19 -25.28 2.12 -31.73
CA SER A 19 -26.28 3.20 -31.56
C SER A 19 -26.42 3.66 -30.11
N ALA A 20 -26.32 2.74 -29.14
CA ALA A 20 -26.36 3.08 -27.72
C ALA A 20 -25.10 3.85 -27.28
N LEU A 21 -23.93 3.43 -27.78
CA LEU A 21 -22.67 4.15 -27.57
C LEU A 21 -22.72 5.56 -28.18
N PHE A 22 -23.05 5.69 -29.47
CA PHE A 22 -23.07 7.00 -30.15
C PHE A 22 -24.10 7.96 -29.56
N ASN A 23 -25.31 7.50 -29.23
CA ASN A 23 -26.31 8.35 -28.56
C ASN A 23 -25.81 8.85 -27.19
N ARG A 24 -25.10 8.00 -26.43
CA ARG A 24 -24.49 8.42 -25.15
C ARG A 24 -23.32 9.38 -25.34
N VAL A 25 -22.46 9.14 -26.33
CA VAL A 25 -21.33 10.01 -26.69
C VAL A 25 -21.83 11.40 -27.12
N GLN A 26 -22.84 11.48 -27.98
CA GLN A 26 -23.47 12.76 -28.36
C GLN A 26 -24.07 13.49 -27.14
N SER A 27 -24.73 12.76 -26.23
CA SER A 27 -25.26 13.34 -24.98
C SER A 27 -24.18 13.88 -24.05
N ILE A 28 -22.99 13.28 -24.05
CA ILE A 28 -21.81 13.77 -23.30
C ILE A 28 -21.20 14.99 -23.99
N GLN A 29 -21.00 14.96 -25.32
CA GLN A 29 -20.45 16.10 -26.06
C GLN A 29 -21.32 17.35 -25.94
N LYS A 30 -22.65 17.21 -25.96
CA LYS A 30 -23.60 18.32 -25.72
C LYS A 30 -23.48 18.96 -24.32
N LYS A 31 -22.84 18.29 -23.35
CA LYS A 31 -22.66 18.81 -21.97
C LYS A 31 -21.22 19.21 -21.64
N ALA A 32 -20.24 18.54 -22.23
CA ALA A 32 -18.82 18.68 -21.90
C ALA A 32 -17.98 19.24 -23.05
N GLY A 33 -18.59 19.58 -24.20
CA GLY A 33 -17.88 19.95 -25.43
C GLY A 33 -17.31 18.74 -26.19
N PRO A 34 -16.66 18.98 -27.36
CA PRO A 34 -16.11 17.93 -28.20
C PRO A 34 -14.95 17.18 -27.55
N PHE A 35 -14.73 15.94 -28.00
CA PHE A 35 -13.58 15.09 -27.63
C PHE A 35 -12.81 14.72 -28.90
N ASP A 36 -11.49 14.64 -28.80
CA ASP A 36 -10.59 14.42 -29.93
C ASP A 36 -10.49 12.94 -30.33
N LEU A 37 -10.63 12.03 -29.36
CA LEU A 37 -10.65 10.58 -29.59
C LEU A 37 -11.73 9.86 -28.77
N LEU A 38 -12.35 8.85 -29.40
CA LEU A 38 -13.12 7.79 -28.76
C LEU A 38 -12.32 6.47 -28.86
N LEU A 39 -11.91 5.91 -27.73
CA LEU A 39 -11.21 4.63 -27.64
C LEU A 39 -12.18 3.53 -27.20
N CYS A 40 -12.30 2.46 -27.97
CA CYS A 40 -13.16 1.32 -27.64
C CYS A 40 -12.31 0.14 -27.17
N VAL A 41 -12.70 -0.48 -26.06
CA VAL A 41 -11.88 -1.48 -25.35
C VAL A 41 -12.74 -2.68 -24.96
N GLY A 42 -12.27 -3.89 -25.26
CA GLY A 42 -13.07 -5.12 -25.13
C GLY A 42 -13.54 -5.62 -26.50
N GLU A 43 -14.68 -6.31 -26.55
CA GLU A 43 -15.32 -6.74 -27.79
C GLU A 43 -16.06 -5.57 -28.44
N PHE A 44 -15.84 -5.33 -29.74
CA PHE A 44 -16.44 -4.20 -30.44
C PHE A 44 -17.69 -4.58 -31.23
N PHE A 45 -17.57 -5.59 -32.11
CA PHE A 45 -18.62 -5.93 -33.09
C PHE A 45 -19.75 -6.79 -32.49
N GLY A 46 -19.48 -7.66 -31.52
CA GLY A 46 -20.48 -8.63 -31.02
C GLY A 46 -20.58 -9.89 -31.89
N ALA A 47 -21.59 -10.72 -31.60
CA ALA A 47 -21.76 -12.05 -32.18
C ALA A 47 -22.92 -12.19 -33.18
N THR A 48 -23.38 -11.09 -33.80
CA THR A 48 -24.48 -11.12 -34.79
C THR A 48 -23.96 -11.42 -36.21
N PRO A 49 -24.81 -11.85 -37.16
CA PRO A 49 -24.39 -12.06 -38.56
C PRO A 49 -23.81 -10.81 -39.23
N GLU A 50 -24.32 -9.63 -38.87
CA GLU A 50 -23.88 -8.33 -39.39
C GLU A 50 -22.52 -7.93 -38.79
N ALA A 51 -22.32 -8.22 -37.50
CA ALA A 51 -21.04 -8.07 -36.82
C ALA A 51 -19.95 -8.97 -37.43
N GLU A 52 -20.30 -10.21 -37.76
CA GLU A 52 -19.42 -11.14 -38.49
C GLU A 52 -19.11 -10.62 -39.90
N ALA A 53 -20.06 -9.97 -40.61
CA ALA A 53 -19.81 -9.36 -41.91
C ALA A 53 -18.86 -8.14 -41.85
N GLU A 54 -18.93 -7.28 -40.82
CA GLU A 54 -17.89 -6.26 -40.60
C GLU A 54 -16.54 -6.89 -40.23
N TRP A 55 -16.55 -7.94 -39.41
CA TRP A 55 -15.36 -8.66 -38.96
C TRP A 55 -14.61 -9.35 -40.11
N GLN A 56 -15.31 -9.78 -41.17
CA GLN A 56 -14.69 -10.27 -42.41
C GLN A 56 -13.77 -9.23 -43.08
N GLN A 57 -14.02 -7.92 -42.93
CA GLN A 57 -13.13 -6.86 -43.45
C GLN A 57 -11.79 -6.77 -42.68
N TYR A 58 -11.73 -7.32 -41.47
CA TYR A 58 -10.49 -7.45 -40.69
C TYR A 58 -9.82 -8.80 -40.97
N LYS A 59 -10.59 -9.88 -41.15
CA LYS A 59 -10.07 -11.21 -41.56
C LYS A 59 -9.38 -11.17 -42.93
N THR A 60 -9.93 -10.40 -43.88
CA THR A 60 -9.37 -10.19 -45.23
C THR A 60 -8.17 -9.23 -45.27
N GLY A 61 -7.74 -8.67 -44.13
CA GLY A 61 -6.58 -7.78 -44.05
C GLY A 61 -6.81 -6.36 -44.55
N ALA A 62 -8.01 -6.01 -45.04
CA ALA A 62 -8.36 -4.66 -45.46
C ALA A 62 -8.34 -3.63 -44.30
N LYS A 63 -8.41 -4.10 -43.05
CA LYS A 63 -8.22 -3.30 -41.82
C LYS A 63 -7.19 -3.99 -40.91
N LYS A 64 -6.35 -3.19 -40.21
CA LYS A 64 -5.17 -3.70 -39.48
C LYS A 64 -5.53 -4.49 -38.20
N GLY A 65 -4.71 -5.50 -37.90
CA GLY A 65 -5.06 -6.62 -37.02
C GLY A 65 -4.57 -6.57 -35.56
N ARG A 66 -4.26 -7.76 -35.02
CA ARG A 66 -4.29 -8.17 -33.59
C ARG A 66 -3.53 -7.27 -32.58
N ARG A 67 -2.60 -6.43 -33.02
CA ARG A 67 -1.78 -5.56 -32.16
C ARG A 67 -1.19 -4.40 -32.96
N GLY A 68 -0.73 -3.36 -32.28
CA GLY A 68 0.01 -2.29 -32.93
C GLY A 68 0.33 -1.09 -32.04
N VAL A 69 0.88 -0.07 -32.68
CA VAL A 69 1.10 1.26 -32.11
C VAL A 69 0.49 2.29 -33.05
N PHE A 70 -0.40 3.12 -32.52
CA PHE A 70 -0.92 4.31 -33.18
C PHE A 70 -0.22 5.54 -32.59
N THR A 71 0.15 6.48 -33.45
CA THR A 71 0.70 7.78 -33.04
C THR A 71 -0.14 8.88 -33.67
N GLY A 72 -0.84 9.65 -32.83
CA GLY A 72 -1.68 10.77 -33.29
C GLY A 72 -0.84 11.97 -33.76
N VAL A 73 -1.48 12.90 -34.47
CA VAL A 73 -0.82 14.14 -34.94
C VAL A 73 -0.28 15.03 -33.80
N SER A 74 -0.89 14.94 -32.62
CA SER A 74 -0.40 15.57 -31.38
C SER A 74 0.82 14.89 -30.76
N GLY A 75 1.26 13.75 -31.30
CA GLY A 75 2.31 12.92 -30.72
C GLY A 75 1.83 11.93 -29.65
N LEU A 76 0.52 11.84 -29.40
CA LEU A 76 -0.09 10.86 -28.48
C LEU A 76 0.18 9.43 -28.95
N GLN A 77 0.85 8.62 -28.11
CA GLN A 77 1.23 7.24 -28.48
C GLN A 77 0.35 6.18 -27.78
N ILE A 78 -0.43 5.45 -28.57
CA ILE A 78 -1.36 4.40 -28.12
C ILE A 78 -0.85 3.04 -28.58
N ALA A 79 -0.43 2.18 -27.65
CA ALA A 79 -0.17 0.77 -27.91
C ALA A 79 -1.45 -0.05 -27.69
N TYR A 80 -1.64 -1.14 -28.44
CA TYR A 80 -2.79 -2.02 -28.24
C TYR A 80 -2.49 -3.49 -28.54
N VAL A 81 -3.19 -4.38 -27.82
CA VAL A 81 -3.25 -5.83 -28.07
C VAL A 81 -4.70 -6.29 -27.96
N SER A 82 -5.22 -6.85 -29.03
CA SER A 82 -6.61 -7.30 -29.16
C SER A 82 -6.72 -8.81 -28.90
N GLY A 83 -7.84 -9.22 -28.31
CA GLY A 83 -8.17 -10.62 -28.11
C GLY A 83 -7.75 -11.21 -26.76
N ARG A 84 -7.68 -12.55 -26.70
CA ARG A 84 -7.27 -13.32 -25.52
C ARG A 84 -5.91 -13.98 -25.72
N GLU A 85 -5.20 -14.28 -24.65
CA GLU A 85 -3.96 -15.06 -24.65
C GLU A 85 -4.22 -16.47 -25.22
N ALA A 86 -3.47 -16.87 -26.25
CA ALA A 86 -3.64 -18.18 -26.87
C ALA A 86 -3.12 -19.31 -25.97
N LEU A 87 -3.96 -20.31 -25.70
CA LEU A 87 -3.61 -21.50 -24.89
C LEU A 87 -3.05 -22.67 -25.73
N GLN A 88 -3.12 -22.57 -27.06
CA GLN A 88 -2.74 -23.62 -28.02
C GLN A 88 -2.21 -22.96 -29.30
N GLU A 89 -1.27 -23.60 -30.01
CA GLU A 89 -0.93 -23.26 -31.40
C GLU A 89 -1.51 -24.31 -32.37
N PRO A 90 -2.02 -23.92 -33.55
CA PRO A 90 -2.07 -22.57 -34.11
C PRO A 90 -3.10 -21.66 -33.41
N ALA A 91 -2.69 -20.44 -33.05
CA ALA A 91 -3.49 -19.52 -32.26
C ALA A 91 -4.70 -18.96 -33.03
N PRO A 92 -5.94 -19.07 -32.50
CA PRO A 92 -7.17 -18.57 -33.14
C PRO A 92 -7.09 -17.12 -33.59
N ALA A 93 -7.86 -16.74 -34.62
CA ALA A 93 -7.83 -15.39 -35.20
C ALA A 93 -8.11 -14.25 -34.19
N HIS A 94 -8.85 -14.54 -33.13
CA HIS A 94 -9.21 -13.62 -32.04
C HIS A 94 -8.27 -13.71 -30.82
N CYS A 95 -7.12 -14.40 -30.93
CA CYS A 95 -6.14 -14.56 -29.84
C CYS A 95 -4.78 -13.96 -30.19
N PHE A 96 -4.05 -13.46 -29.20
CA PHE A 96 -2.66 -13.00 -29.33
C PHE A 96 -1.68 -14.04 -28.79
N THR A 97 -0.43 -13.97 -29.26
CA THR A 97 0.66 -14.88 -28.88
C THR A 97 1.84 -14.15 -28.21
N SER A 98 2.76 -14.89 -27.59
CA SER A 98 4.03 -14.30 -27.11
C SER A 98 4.86 -13.68 -28.26
N LYS A 99 4.77 -14.25 -29.47
CA LYS A 99 5.40 -13.72 -30.70
C LYS A 99 4.85 -12.33 -31.04
N ASP A 100 3.54 -12.11 -30.89
CA ASP A 100 2.91 -10.80 -31.06
C ASP A 100 3.44 -9.77 -30.05
N LEU A 101 3.45 -10.13 -28.75
CA LEU A 101 3.90 -9.22 -27.70
C LEU A 101 5.37 -8.85 -27.86
N SER A 102 6.22 -9.83 -28.13
CA SER A 102 7.66 -9.63 -28.36
C SER A 102 7.91 -8.65 -29.50
N ALA A 103 7.19 -8.81 -30.62
CA ALA A 103 7.30 -7.93 -31.77
C ALA A 103 6.55 -6.59 -31.62
N LEU A 104 5.78 -6.37 -30.54
CA LEU A 104 5.24 -5.06 -30.15
C LEU A 104 6.21 -4.32 -29.23
N VAL A 105 6.83 -5.02 -28.29
CA VAL A 105 7.76 -4.47 -27.30
C VAL A 105 9.10 -4.12 -27.93
N ALA A 106 9.73 -5.05 -28.68
CA ALA A 106 11.11 -4.87 -29.16
C ALA A 106 11.35 -3.61 -30.02
N PRO A 107 10.46 -3.20 -30.96
CA PRO A 107 10.63 -1.96 -31.72
C PRO A 107 10.52 -0.69 -30.86
N LEU A 108 9.86 -0.77 -29.70
CA LEU A 108 9.72 0.35 -28.77
C LEU A 108 10.87 0.42 -27.77
N THR A 109 11.24 -0.71 -27.15
CA THR A 109 12.21 -0.75 -26.05
C THR A 109 13.67 -0.87 -26.48
N SER A 110 13.96 -1.11 -27.76
CA SER A 110 15.32 -1.20 -28.29
C SER A 110 16.08 0.14 -28.32
N GLY A 111 15.37 1.26 -28.32
CA GLY A 111 15.97 2.59 -28.24
C GLY A 111 16.25 3.00 -26.79
N SER A 112 17.48 3.43 -26.50
CA SER A 112 17.94 3.91 -25.17
C SER A 112 17.22 5.16 -24.64
N LYS A 113 16.26 5.71 -25.39
CA LYS A 113 15.41 6.86 -25.03
C LYS A 113 13.94 6.48 -24.76
N PHE A 114 13.59 5.19 -24.78
CA PHE A 114 12.23 4.75 -24.48
C PHE A 114 11.85 5.05 -23.03
N ARG A 115 10.83 5.88 -22.83
CA ARG A 115 10.31 6.25 -21.49
C ARG A 115 9.07 5.45 -21.11
N GLY A 116 8.17 5.21 -22.07
CA GLY A 116 6.88 4.53 -21.89
C GLY A 116 5.94 4.88 -23.06
N VAL A 117 4.64 4.57 -22.91
CA VAL A 117 3.58 4.98 -23.85
C VAL A 117 2.48 5.79 -23.13
N ASP A 118 1.73 6.61 -23.86
CA ASP A 118 0.63 7.39 -23.26
C ASP A 118 -0.54 6.48 -22.88
N VAL A 119 -0.93 5.56 -23.77
CA VAL A 119 -2.06 4.65 -23.54
C VAL A 119 -1.72 3.23 -23.97
N LEU A 120 -2.12 2.24 -23.17
CA LEU A 120 -2.18 0.82 -23.54
C LEU A 120 -3.64 0.34 -23.51
N LEU A 121 -4.09 -0.31 -24.56
CA LEU A 121 -5.40 -0.94 -24.66
C LEU A 121 -5.26 -2.46 -24.73
N THR A 122 -5.91 -3.20 -23.83
CA THR A 122 -5.98 -4.67 -23.90
C THR A 122 -7.40 -5.17 -23.63
N CYS A 123 -7.81 -6.29 -24.21
CA CYS A 123 -9.13 -6.87 -23.86
C CYS A 123 -9.09 -7.46 -22.44
N GLN A 124 -8.22 -8.46 -22.23
CA GLN A 124 -7.96 -9.05 -20.90
C GLN A 124 -7.34 -8.05 -19.93
N TRP A 125 -7.61 -8.24 -18.63
CA TRP A 125 -6.89 -7.57 -17.57
C TRP A 125 -5.47 -8.16 -17.43
N PRO A 126 -4.47 -7.37 -17.02
CA PRO A 126 -3.20 -7.90 -16.52
C PRO A 126 -3.39 -8.68 -15.20
N ARG A 127 -2.80 -9.88 -15.11
CA ARG A 127 -2.79 -10.70 -13.89
C ARG A 127 -2.10 -9.96 -12.75
N GLY A 128 -2.68 -10.02 -11.54
CA GLY A 128 -2.12 -9.37 -10.35
C GLY A 128 -2.32 -7.85 -10.28
N VAL A 129 -3.08 -7.23 -11.18
CA VAL A 129 -3.32 -5.76 -11.23
C VAL A 129 -3.75 -5.11 -9.91
N TRP A 130 -4.39 -5.86 -9.03
CA TRP A 130 -4.84 -5.43 -7.70
C TRP A 130 -3.72 -5.35 -6.65
N GLN A 131 -2.56 -5.97 -6.89
CA GLN A 131 -1.44 -5.95 -5.94
C GLN A 131 -1.01 -4.52 -5.64
N TYR A 132 -0.74 -4.23 -4.37
CA TYR A 132 -0.42 -2.89 -3.83
C TYR A 132 -1.50 -1.81 -4.02
N GLY A 133 -2.64 -2.10 -4.67
CA GLY A 133 -3.71 -1.15 -4.94
C GLY A 133 -4.97 -1.39 -4.11
N ASN A 134 -6.03 -0.66 -4.45
CA ASN A 134 -7.38 -0.90 -3.96
C ASN A 134 -7.94 -2.23 -4.46
N ALA A 135 -8.79 -2.89 -3.68
CA ALA A 135 -9.40 -4.15 -4.10
C ALA A 135 -10.47 -3.94 -5.21
N PRO A 136 -10.48 -4.77 -6.27
CA PRO A 136 -11.59 -4.84 -7.23
C PRO A 136 -12.78 -5.61 -6.67
N GLU A 137 -13.99 -5.33 -7.18
CA GLU A 137 -15.20 -6.14 -6.91
C GLU A 137 -15.13 -7.56 -7.51
N VAL A 138 -14.28 -7.75 -8.53
CA VAL A 138 -14.10 -9.03 -9.24
C VAL A 138 -13.12 -9.90 -8.48
N ASN A 139 -13.41 -11.20 -8.35
CA ASN A 139 -12.47 -12.17 -7.79
C ASN A 139 -11.27 -12.42 -8.72
N THR A 140 -10.25 -11.58 -8.59
CA THR A 140 -9.02 -11.57 -9.40
C THR A 140 -8.04 -12.71 -9.11
N LYS A 141 -8.42 -13.74 -8.33
CA LYS A 141 -7.58 -14.93 -8.14
C LYS A 141 -7.54 -15.83 -9.38
N ALA A 142 -8.58 -15.83 -10.21
CA ALA A 142 -8.66 -16.65 -11.42
C ALA A 142 -8.43 -15.87 -12.73
N CYS A 143 -8.79 -14.58 -12.78
CA CYS A 143 -8.82 -13.80 -14.02
C CYS A 143 -7.48 -13.11 -14.37
N GLY A 144 -7.41 -12.57 -15.59
CA GLY A 144 -6.27 -11.81 -16.11
C GLY A 144 -5.10 -12.63 -16.67
N SER A 145 -4.42 -12.05 -17.66
CA SER A 145 -3.31 -12.65 -18.41
C SER A 145 -1.95 -12.35 -17.78
N GLY A 146 -1.08 -13.35 -17.71
CA GLY A 146 0.31 -13.17 -17.26
C GLY A 146 1.14 -12.38 -18.28
N ALA A 147 0.94 -12.66 -19.56
CA ALA A 147 1.60 -11.96 -20.65
C ALA A 147 1.17 -10.48 -20.78
N VAL A 148 -0.09 -10.14 -20.45
CA VAL A 148 -0.55 -8.74 -20.39
C VAL A 148 0.04 -7.97 -19.20
N ALA A 149 0.31 -8.65 -18.07
CA ALA A 149 1.04 -8.04 -16.96
C ALA A 149 2.50 -7.74 -17.35
N GLU A 150 3.17 -8.69 -17.99
CA GLU A 150 4.53 -8.48 -18.52
C GLU A 150 4.58 -7.39 -19.60
N LEU A 151 3.58 -7.31 -20.48
CA LEU A 151 3.44 -6.22 -21.46
C LEU A 151 3.34 -4.84 -20.80
N ALA A 152 2.52 -4.71 -19.74
CA ALA A 152 2.33 -3.46 -19.03
C ALA A 152 3.59 -3.02 -18.25
N ASP A 153 4.38 -3.97 -17.73
CA ASP A 153 5.68 -3.70 -17.09
C ASP A 153 6.73 -3.18 -18.08
N HIS A 154 6.79 -3.77 -19.28
CA HIS A 154 7.73 -3.36 -20.34
C HIS A 154 7.34 -2.04 -21.01
N LEU A 155 6.06 -1.82 -21.31
CA LEU A 155 5.60 -0.63 -22.04
C LEU A 155 5.33 0.60 -21.16
N LYS A 156 5.22 0.43 -19.83
CA LYS A 156 5.04 1.51 -18.84
C LYS A 156 3.96 2.54 -19.28
N PRO A 157 2.69 2.13 -19.45
CA PRO A 157 1.65 3.00 -20.01
C PRO A 157 1.11 4.00 -18.99
N ARG A 158 1.01 5.29 -19.32
CA ARG A 158 0.38 6.29 -18.41
C ARG A 158 -1.08 5.96 -18.10
N TYR A 159 -1.82 5.46 -19.08
CA TYR A 159 -3.16 4.89 -18.91
C TYR A 159 -3.23 3.49 -19.53
N HIS A 160 -3.71 2.51 -18.78
CA HIS A 160 -3.99 1.16 -19.27
C HIS A 160 -5.48 0.88 -19.11
N PHE A 161 -6.19 0.73 -20.23
CA PHE A 161 -7.60 0.36 -20.25
C PHE A 161 -7.79 -1.12 -20.57
N ALA A 162 -8.74 -1.76 -19.88
CA ALA A 162 -9.22 -3.11 -20.18
C ALA A 162 -10.75 -3.24 -19.98
N ALA A 163 -11.37 -4.34 -20.44
CA ALA A 163 -12.83 -4.46 -20.35
C ALA A 163 -13.41 -5.90 -20.29
N LEU A 164 -12.64 -6.95 -20.62
CA LEU A 164 -13.19 -8.30 -20.87
C LEU A 164 -13.92 -8.92 -19.66
N GLU A 165 -13.55 -8.56 -18.43
CA GLU A 165 -14.18 -9.07 -17.20
C GLU A 165 -15.55 -8.41 -16.90
N GLY A 166 -16.07 -7.56 -17.79
CA GLY A 166 -17.41 -6.97 -17.73
C GLY A 166 -17.67 -5.96 -16.60
N ALA A 167 -16.67 -5.69 -15.76
CA ALA A 167 -16.78 -4.86 -14.56
C ALA A 167 -15.96 -3.57 -14.65
N HIS A 168 -16.41 -2.54 -13.92
CA HIS A 168 -15.61 -1.33 -13.69
C HIS A 168 -14.65 -1.55 -12.53
N TYR A 169 -13.38 -1.18 -12.71
CA TYR A 169 -12.40 -1.12 -11.62
C TYR A 169 -11.34 -0.08 -11.96
N GLU A 170 -11.31 1.00 -11.20
CA GLU A 170 -10.33 2.07 -11.32
C GLU A 170 -9.29 1.87 -10.22
N ARG A 171 -8.06 1.56 -10.63
CA ARG A 171 -6.93 1.30 -9.74
C ARG A 171 -6.28 2.62 -9.32
N LEU A 172 -5.80 2.69 -8.08
CA LEU A 172 -4.76 3.65 -7.68
C LEU A 172 -3.60 3.67 -8.70
N PRO A 173 -2.89 4.80 -8.89
CA PRO A 173 -1.73 4.86 -9.77
C PRO A 173 -0.58 3.98 -9.26
N TYR A 174 0.24 3.42 -10.15
CA TYR A 174 1.51 2.77 -9.78
C TYR A 174 2.72 3.43 -10.43
N ARG A 175 3.86 3.43 -9.74
CA ARG A 175 5.11 4.02 -10.23
C ARG A 175 5.88 3.08 -11.15
N ASN A 176 6.38 3.59 -12.28
CA ASN A 176 7.19 2.80 -13.22
C ASN A 176 8.69 2.73 -12.87
N HIS A 177 9.10 3.24 -11.70
CA HIS A 177 10.49 3.28 -11.22
C HIS A 177 10.63 2.66 -9.82
N VAL A 178 11.81 2.20 -9.43
CA VAL A 178 12.12 1.74 -8.06
C VAL A 178 12.64 2.90 -7.21
N ILE A 179 11.95 3.20 -6.11
CA ILE A 179 12.32 4.27 -5.18
C ILE A 179 13.76 4.09 -4.67
N LEU A 180 14.54 5.18 -4.72
CA LEU A 180 15.96 5.26 -4.30
C LEU A 180 16.94 4.33 -5.06
N GLN A 181 16.53 3.73 -6.19
CA GLN A 181 17.39 2.88 -7.02
C GLN A 181 17.36 3.26 -8.51
N GLU A 182 16.20 3.66 -9.02
CA GLU A 182 16.03 4.13 -10.39
C GLU A 182 15.64 5.62 -10.42
N ASN A 183 15.95 6.30 -11.52
CA ASN A 183 15.46 7.65 -11.77
C ASN A 183 13.92 7.67 -11.78
N ALA A 184 13.35 8.75 -11.23
CA ALA A 184 11.91 8.95 -11.20
C ALA A 184 11.32 8.86 -12.62
N GLN A 185 10.27 8.06 -12.76
CA GLN A 185 9.49 7.87 -13.98
C GLN A 185 8.02 8.11 -13.65
N HIS A 186 7.24 8.43 -14.69
CA HIS A 186 5.80 8.66 -14.62
C HIS A 186 5.04 7.49 -13.98
N VAL A 187 3.82 7.79 -13.56
CA VAL A 187 2.88 6.78 -13.06
C VAL A 187 1.99 6.22 -14.15
N SER A 188 1.56 4.98 -13.95
CA SER A 188 0.57 4.27 -14.74
C SER A 188 -0.76 4.25 -13.99
N ARG A 189 -1.87 4.47 -14.69
CA ARG A 189 -3.25 4.35 -14.16
C ARG A 189 -3.97 3.21 -14.88
N PHE A 190 -4.46 2.23 -14.14
CA PHE A 190 -5.26 1.13 -14.71
C PHE A 190 -6.75 1.39 -14.51
N ILE A 191 -7.53 1.32 -15.59
CA ILE A 191 -8.98 1.48 -15.55
C ILE A 191 -9.63 0.34 -16.35
N ALA A 192 -10.28 -0.58 -15.66
CA ALA A 192 -11.22 -1.50 -16.27
C ALA A 192 -12.59 -0.84 -16.45
N LEU A 193 -13.22 -1.08 -17.60
CA LEU A 193 -14.54 -0.55 -17.96
C LEU A 193 -15.54 -1.69 -18.13
N ALA A 194 -16.74 -1.50 -17.58
CA ALA A 194 -17.85 -2.42 -17.79
C ALA A 194 -18.37 -2.38 -19.24
N ALA A 195 -19.22 -3.35 -19.61
CA ALA A 195 -19.86 -3.36 -20.93
C ALA A 195 -20.82 -2.18 -21.15
N VAL A 196 -20.90 -1.69 -22.39
CA VAL A 196 -21.84 -0.66 -22.83
C VAL A 196 -23.27 -1.11 -22.56
N ASN A 197 -24.05 -0.25 -21.89
CA ASN A 197 -25.44 -0.53 -21.51
C ASN A 197 -25.64 -1.80 -20.66
N ASN A 198 -24.67 -2.15 -19.80
CA ASN A 198 -24.80 -3.27 -18.87
C ASN A 198 -25.97 -3.08 -17.88
N PRO A 199 -26.71 -4.14 -17.50
CA PRO A 199 -27.92 -4.03 -16.67
C PRO A 199 -27.63 -3.53 -15.25
N ALA A 200 -26.45 -3.82 -14.71
CA ALA A 200 -25.99 -3.37 -13.40
C ALA A 200 -25.58 -1.88 -13.37
N LYS A 201 -25.71 -1.15 -14.48
CA LYS A 201 -25.39 0.29 -14.64
C LYS A 201 -23.94 0.65 -14.24
N LYS A 202 -23.02 -0.31 -14.22
CA LYS A 202 -21.60 -0.11 -13.90
C LYS A 202 -20.95 0.81 -14.94
N LYS A 203 -19.98 1.62 -14.50
CA LYS A 203 -19.31 2.66 -15.32
C LYS A 203 -18.57 2.02 -16.52
N TYR A 204 -19.10 2.28 -17.71
CA TYR A 204 -18.58 1.79 -19.00
C TYR A 204 -17.92 2.88 -19.87
N LEU A 205 -17.82 4.11 -19.35
CA LEU A 205 -17.23 5.28 -20.02
C LEU A 205 -16.29 6.03 -19.07
N TYR A 206 -15.18 6.54 -19.62
CA TYR A 206 -14.16 7.29 -18.90
C TYR A 206 -13.68 8.48 -19.73
N ALA A 207 -13.99 9.70 -19.29
CA ALA A 207 -13.54 10.93 -19.92
C ALA A 207 -12.28 11.45 -19.21
N PHE A 208 -11.20 11.72 -19.96
CA PHE A 208 -9.96 12.26 -19.41
C PHE A 208 -9.24 13.17 -20.40
N ASN A 209 -8.33 14.00 -19.88
CA ASN A 209 -7.48 14.88 -20.66
C ASN A 209 -6.01 14.41 -20.53
N ILE A 210 -5.24 14.39 -21.61
CA ILE A 210 -3.84 13.93 -21.62
C ILE A 210 -2.95 14.79 -22.53
N VAL A 211 -1.90 15.39 -21.95
CA VAL A 211 -0.77 15.95 -22.72
C VAL A 211 0.18 14.80 -23.07
N PRO A 212 0.53 14.55 -24.35
CA PRO A 212 1.38 13.43 -24.76
C PRO A 212 2.78 13.40 -24.13
N MET A 213 3.31 12.21 -23.82
CA MET A 213 4.67 12.01 -23.28
C MET A 213 5.79 12.56 -24.18
N LYS A 214 5.50 12.78 -25.47
CA LYS A 214 6.43 13.37 -26.43
C LYS A 214 6.65 14.86 -26.20
N THR A 215 5.64 15.58 -25.71
CA THR A 215 5.64 17.05 -25.60
C THR A 215 5.67 17.49 -24.14
N MET A 216 4.93 16.78 -23.26
CA MET A 216 4.81 17.03 -21.84
C MET A 216 6.17 17.22 -21.15
N ASP A 217 6.25 18.28 -20.33
CA ASP A 217 7.43 18.62 -19.54
C ASP A 217 7.94 17.43 -18.70
N PRO A 218 9.26 17.13 -18.69
CA PRO A 218 9.82 16.01 -17.94
C PRO A 218 9.59 16.07 -16.43
N SER A 219 9.53 17.25 -15.81
CA SER A 219 9.32 17.40 -14.36
C SER A 219 7.85 17.16 -13.99
N GLU A 220 6.91 17.67 -14.79
CA GLU A 220 5.48 17.33 -14.69
C GLU A 220 5.23 15.84 -14.89
N LEU A 221 5.91 15.24 -15.88
CA LEU A 221 5.74 13.83 -16.25
C LEU A 221 6.12 12.86 -15.13
N VAL A 222 7.12 13.21 -14.29
CA VAL A 222 7.56 12.37 -13.16
C VAL A 222 6.83 12.64 -11.85
N LYS A 223 5.89 13.59 -11.79
CA LYS A 223 5.12 13.88 -10.56
C LYS A 223 4.36 12.64 -10.09
N GLN A 224 4.49 12.36 -8.80
CA GLN A 224 3.86 11.21 -8.14
C GLN A 224 2.61 11.70 -7.38
N PRO A 225 1.41 11.16 -7.68
CA PRO A 225 0.21 11.36 -6.86
C PRO A 225 0.40 10.86 -5.43
N GLN A 226 -0.31 11.43 -4.45
CA GLN A 226 -0.16 11.02 -3.04
C GLN A 226 -0.58 9.56 -2.78
N ASP A 227 -1.46 9.03 -3.64
CA ASP A 227 -2.02 7.68 -3.63
C ASP A 227 -1.22 6.67 -4.46
N VAL A 228 0.00 7.00 -4.90
CA VAL A 228 0.80 6.10 -5.76
C VAL A 228 1.30 4.85 -5.04
N THR A 229 1.17 3.71 -5.69
CA THR A 229 1.59 2.38 -5.21
C THR A 229 2.90 1.93 -5.87
N GLU A 230 3.48 0.82 -5.40
CA GLU A 230 4.45 0.06 -6.20
C GLU A 230 3.79 -0.55 -7.45
N ASN A 231 4.64 -0.92 -8.42
CA ASN A 231 4.23 -1.58 -9.67
C ASN A 231 3.74 -3.03 -9.40
N PRO A 232 2.48 -3.36 -9.72
CA PRO A 232 1.88 -4.69 -9.46
C PRO A 232 2.47 -5.83 -10.31
N TYR A 233 3.36 -5.56 -11.27
CA TYR A 233 3.94 -6.55 -12.18
C TYR A 233 5.46 -6.74 -11.96
N ARG A 234 6.08 -5.89 -11.16
CA ARG A 234 7.53 -5.87 -10.90
C ARG A 234 7.95 -7.07 -10.04
N ARG A 235 8.49 -8.11 -10.70
CA ARG A 235 9.07 -9.29 -10.04
C ARG A 235 10.47 -9.00 -9.49
N SER A 236 10.89 -9.77 -8.49
CA SER A 236 12.24 -9.68 -7.93
C SER A 236 13.32 -10.20 -8.91
N THR A 237 14.56 -9.79 -8.68
CA THR A 237 15.72 -10.24 -9.45
C THR A 237 15.97 -11.74 -9.32
N LYS A 238 15.50 -12.39 -8.23
CA LYS A 238 15.58 -13.85 -8.05
C LYS A 238 14.59 -14.58 -8.96
N GLU A 239 13.31 -14.25 -8.87
CA GLU A 239 12.25 -14.87 -9.72
C GLU A 239 12.55 -14.67 -11.22
N ARG A 240 13.13 -13.53 -11.58
CA ARG A 240 13.57 -13.23 -12.96
C ARG A 240 14.74 -14.11 -13.42
N ALA A 241 15.66 -14.47 -12.51
CA ALA A 241 16.75 -15.41 -12.80
C ALA A 241 16.29 -16.87 -12.79
N GLU A 242 15.35 -17.24 -11.94
CA GLU A 242 14.75 -18.59 -11.87
C GLU A 242 13.91 -18.90 -13.12
N ARG A 243 13.18 -17.91 -13.65
CA ARG A 243 12.53 -18.03 -14.97
C ARG A 243 13.51 -18.16 -16.13
N LEU A 244 14.66 -17.45 -16.09
CA LEU A 244 15.70 -17.59 -17.12
C LEU A 244 16.35 -18.99 -17.10
N LYS A 245 16.43 -19.64 -15.94
CA LYS A 245 16.87 -21.05 -15.82
C LYS A 245 15.82 -22.03 -16.38
N THR A 246 14.54 -21.86 -16.01
CA THR A 246 13.46 -22.72 -16.52
C THR A 246 13.15 -22.51 -18.00
N SER A 247 13.54 -21.38 -18.61
CA SER A 247 13.48 -21.19 -20.08
C SER A 247 14.62 -21.84 -20.87
N LEU A 248 15.61 -22.48 -20.22
CA LEU A 248 16.75 -23.13 -20.88
C LEU A 248 16.93 -24.63 -20.53
N GLY A 249 16.02 -25.21 -19.73
CA GLY A 249 16.06 -26.63 -19.34
C GLY A 249 14.82 -27.38 -19.77
N SER A 250 14.82 -27.96 -20.97
CA SER A 250 13.70 -28.71 -21.52
C SER A 250 13.95 -30.23 -21.53
N THR A 251 13.95 -30.85 -20.35
CA THR A 251 13.82 -32.31 -20.19
C THR A 251 13.11 -32.65 -18.87
N GLN A 252 12.35 -33.74 -18.96
CA GLN A 252 11.41 -34.37 -18.02
C GLN A 252 11.87 -34.55 -16.55
N GLU A 253 10.86 -34.65 -15.65
CA GLU A 253 10.70 -35.58 -14.50
C GLU A 253 11.86 -35.70 -13.45
N GLU A 254 11.70 -35.73 -12.12
CA GLU A 254 10.56 -35.98 -11.20
C GLU A 254 10.62 -35.08 -9.93
N GLU A 255 9.65 -35.23 -9.01
CA GLU A 255 9.76 -34.92 -7.56
C GLU A 255 9.68 -36.26 -6.78
N PRO A 256 10.17 -36.39 -5.52
CA PRO A 256 10.72 -35.37 -4.61
C PRO A 256 12.23 -35.62 -4.32
N VAL A 257 12.89 -35.30 -3.19
CA VAL A 257 12.66 -35.66 -1.76
C VAL A 257 13.25 -34.57 -0.83
N ASN A 258 12.66 -34.36 0.35
CA ASN A 258 13.29 -33.59 1.44
C ASN A 258 14.63 -34.22 1.90
N GLN A 259 15.71 -33.44 1.93
CA GLN A 259 16.91 -33.78 2.71
C GLN A 259 17.42 -32.56 3.50
N PHE A 260 17.40 -32.68 4.83
CA PHE A 260 18.18 -31.81 5.71
C PHE A 260 19.64 -32.22 5.62
N PHE A 261 20.55 -31.25 5.48
CA PHE A 261 21.97 -31.51 5.70
C PHE A 261 22.57 -30.44 6.62
N PHE A 262 22.93 -30.87 7.83
CA PHE A 262 23.82 -30.15 8.72
C PHE A 262 25.25 -30.44 8.28
N ASP A 263 26.09 -29.42 8.11
CA ASP A 263 27.55 -29.55 8.18
C ASP A 263 28.12 -28.40 9.03
N LEU A 264 29.17 -28.71 9.80
CA LEU A 264 29.71 -27.91 10.89
C LEU A 264 31.24 -27.86 10.85
N SER A 265 31.81 -27.22 9.83
CA SER A 265 33.24 -26.95 9.73
C SER A 265 33.60 -25.45 9.88
N LYS A 266 34.28 -25.17 10.99
CA LYS A 266 34.94 -23.92 11.43
C LYS A 266 36.00 -23.46 10.39
N LYS A 267 36.48 -22.20 10.30
CA LYS A 267 36.52 -21.08 11.27
C LYS A 267 36.95 -19.74 10.58
N GLN A 268 36.71 -18.60 11.26
CA GLN A 268 37.43 -17.29 11.16
C GLN A 268 37.36 -16.45 9.87
N GLY A 269 37.22 -15.12 10.05
CA GLY A 269 37.30 -14.08 9.00
C GLY A 269 36.45 -12.85 9.30
N ALA A 270 37.05 -11.71 9.66
CA ALA A 270 36.34 -10.49 10.10
C ALA A 270 35.91 -9.57 8.93
N GLY A 271 34.86 -8.73 9.14
CA GLY A 271 34.52 -7.66 8.20
C GLY A 271 33.22 -6.89 8.50
N PHE A 272 33.29 -5.56 8.63
CA PHE A 272 32.13 -4.65 8.75
C PHE A 272 31.31 -4.61 7.43
N ARG A 273 29.96 -4.62 7.46
CA ARG A 273 29.04 -3.45 7.55
C ARG A 273 29.41 -2.26 6.63
N GLY A 274 28.42 -1.61 5.98
CA GLY A 274 28.67 -0.21 5.58
C GLY A 274 27.75 0.56 4.60
N ARG A 275 26.72 -0.04 3.99
CA ARG A 275 25.77 0.59 3.02
C ARG A 275 25.42 2.10 3.25
N GLY A 276 25.61 2.95 2.21
CA GLY A 276 24.98 4.28 2.07
C GLY A 276 25.95 5.40 1.61
N ARG A 277 25.52 6.63 1.27
CA ARG A 277 24.16 7.27 1.23
C ARG A 277 24.28 8.67 0.57
N LYS A 278 23.28 9.22 -0.16
CA LYS A 278 22.33 10.36 0.17
C LYS A 278 22.04 11.16 -1.15
N ARG A 279 20.82 11.67 -1.43
CA ARG A 279 20.22 13.04 -1.19
C ARG A 279 20.97 14.20 -1.91
N SER A 280 20.43 15.41 -2.21
CA SER A 280 19.26 16.23 -1.74
C SER A 280 18.95 17.31 -2.83
N SER A 281 18.00 18.27 -2.79
CA SER A 281 16.66 18.51 -2.19
C SER A 281 16.17 19.94 -2.60
N ASP A 282 15.01 20.42 -2.10
CA ASP A 282 14.61 21.86 -1.91
C ASP A 282 14.17 22.67 -3.18
N GLY A 283 13.27 23.68 -3.20
CA GLY A 283 12.32 24.34 -2.24
C GLY A 283 11.84 25.69 -2.86
N GLU A 284 10.69 26.37 -2.61
CA GLU A 284 9.45 26.21 -1.80
C GLU A 284 8.20 26.66 -2.65
N GLY A 285 7.14 27.43 -2.29
CA GLY A 285 6.60 28.09 -1.06
C GLY A 285 5.50 29.16 -1.36
N GLY A 286 4.55 29.48 -0.44
CA GLY A 286 3.74 30.74 -0.46
C GLY A 286 2.18 30.75 -0.38
N ARG A 287 1.63 31.02 0.84
CA ARG A 287 0.43 31.83 1.28
C ARG A 287 -1.03 31.77 0.71
N ASP A 288 -1.94 32.02 1.68
CA ASP A 288 -3.30 32.65 1.69
C ASP A 288 -4.59 31.96 1.14
N GLY A 289 -5.71 32.12 1.89
CA GLY A 289 -7.09 31.79 1.47
C GLY A 289 -7.97 30.97 2.46
N ARG A 290 -9.12 31.52 2.89
CA ARG A 290 -10.24 30.88 3.63
C ARG A 290 -11.54 31.67 3.37
N PRO A 291 -12.75 31.14 3.65
CA PRO A 291 -13.19 29.72 3.66
C PRO A 291 -14.49 29.51 2.83
N ASP A 292 -14.95 28.26 2.68
CA ASP A 292 -16.39 27.96 2.70
C ASP A 292 -16.65 26.52 3.21
N GLY A 293 -17.87 26.24 3.67
CA GLY A 293 -18.27 24.99 4.31
C GLY A 293 -19.01 24.01 3.39
N GLN A 294 -18.71 22.72 3.56
CA GLN A 294 -19.56 21.62 3.09
C GLN A 294 -19.26 20.33 3.86
N ASN A 295 -20.27 19.45 3.95
CA ASN A 295 -20.29 18.32 4.89
C ASN A 295 -19.08 17.39 4.76
N LYS A 296 -18.37 17.18 5.87
CA LYS A 296 -17.36 16.11 5.98
C LYS A 296 -18.09 14.77 6.10
N GLN A 297 -17.97 13.93 5.07
CA GLN A 297 -18.09 12.49 5.29
C GLN A 297 -16.90 12.01 6.16
N PRO A 298 -17.05 10.95 6.98
CA PRO A 298 -15.95 10.42 7.77
C PRO A 298 -14.75 10.09 6.89
N ARG A 299 -13.60 10.70 7.19
CA ARG A 299 -12.38 10.46 6.41
C ARG A 299 -11.87 9.08 6.76
N ARG A 300 -11.90 8.16 5.78
CA ARG A 300 -11.19 6.88 5.91
C ARG A 300 -9.76 7.15 6.38
N PRO A 301 -9.28 6.48 7.43
CA PRO A 301 -7.95 6.77 7.97
C PRO A 301 -6.87 6.44 6.94
N PRO A 302 -5.65 6.99 7.07
CA PRO A 302 -4.58 6.73 6.12
C PRO A 302 -4.21 5.24 6.10
N GLN A 303 -3.58 4.80 5.01
CA GLN A 303 -3.14 3.41 4.84
C GLN A 303 -1.63 3.31 4.59
N ALA A 304 -1.06 2.15 4.92
CA ALA A 304 0.38 1.95 4.95
C ALA A 304 1.06 2.07 3.58
N SER A 305 2.15 2.84 3.51
CA SER A 305 3.00 2.94 2.32
C SER A 305 3.97 1.74 2.18
N GLY A 306 3.66 0.60 2.80
CA GLY A 306 4.51 -0.59 2.88
C GLY A 306 3.94 -1.70 3.77
N PRO A 307 4.64 -2.84 3.90
CA PRO A 307 4.19 -3.97 4.72
C PRO A 307 4.27 -3.65 6.20
N CYS A 308 3.18 -3.15 6.75
CA CYS A 308 3.07 -2.82 8.17
C CYS A 308 2.69 -4.07 8.99
N TRP A 309 3.42 -4.32 10.08
CA TRP A 309 3.13 -5.39 11.06
C TRP A 309 1.97 -5.06 12.01
N PHE A 310 1.49 -3.81 11.97
CA PHE A 310 0.51 -3.23 12.90
C PHE A 310 -0.78 -2.74 12.22
N CYS A 311 -0.96 -3.04 10.92
CA CYS A 311 -2.22 -2.79 10.22
C CYS A 311 -3.05 -4.08 10.17
N LEU A 312 -4.27 -4.11 10.72
CA LEU A 312 -5.17 -5.28 10.63
C LEU A 312 -5.47 -5.73 9.18
N ALA A 313 -5.37 -4.80 8.22
CA ALA A 313 -5.51 -5.05 6.77
C ALA A 313 -4.24 -5.66 6.11
N SER A 314 -3.12 -5.77 6.83
CA SER A 314 -1.88 -6.36 6.33
C SER A 314 -1.95 -7.89 6.38
N PRO A 315 -1.48 -8.62 5.36
CA PRO A 315 -1.32 -10.07 5.44
C PRO A 315 -0.15 -10.51 6.36
N GLN A 316 0.63 -9.55 6.89
CA GLN A 316 1.74 -9.78 7.83
C GLN A 316 1.40 -9.39 9.27
N VAL A 317 0.13 -9.09 9.59
CA VAL A 317 -0.30 -8.82 10.96
C VAL A 317 -0.51 -10.13 11.71
N GLU A 318 0.07 -10.21 12.92
CA GLU A 318 0.01 -11.38 13.80
C GLU A 318 -1.39 -11.45 14.46
N LYS A 319 -2.40 -11.88 13.70
CA LYS A 319 -3.82 -11.79 14.07
C LYS A 319 -4.17 -12.49 15.38
N HIS A 320 -3.42 -13.51 15.76
CA HIS A 320 -3.60 -14.21 17.03
C HIS A 320 -3.28 -13.34 18.26
N LEU A 321 -2.45 -12.31 18.12
CA LEU A 321 -2.12 -11.36 19.19
C LEU A 321 -3.21 -10.29 19.43
N VAL A 322 -4.25 -10.20 18.60
CA VAL A 322 -5.35 -9.24 18.80
C VAL A 322 -6.20 -9.66 20.01
N ILE A 323 -6.58 -8.69 20.84
CA ILE A 323 -7.34 -8.87 22.08
C ILE A 323 -8.76 -8.31 21.91
N SER A 324 -8.86 -7.05 21.48
CA SER A 324 -10.10 -6.30 21.28
C SER A 324 -10.02 -5.47 19.99
N ILE A 325 -11.17 -5.17 19.36
CA ILE A 325 -11.26 -4.35 18.15
C ILE A 325 -12.45 -3.40 18.26
N GLY A 326 -12.18 -2.10 18.38
CA GLY A 326 -13.17 -1.03 18.33
C GLY A 326 -13.41 -0.48 16.92
N THR A 327 -13.96 0.73 16.83
CA THR A 327 -14.34 1.35 15.54
C THR A 327 -13.14 1.95 14.79
N HIS A 328 -12.13 2.40 15.52
CA HIS A 328 -10.97 3.14 15.01
C HIS A 328 -9.62 2.64 15.56
N CYS A 329 -9.65 2.01 16.74
CA CYS A 329 -8.53 1.44 17.47
C CYS A 329 -8.73 -0.05 17.77
N TYR A 330 -7.64 -0.75 18.06
CA TYR A 330 -7.66 -2.14 18.48
C TYR A 330 -6.56 -2.38 19.53
N LEU A 331 -6.78 -3.38 20.37
CA LEU A 331 -5.89 -3.79 21.45
C LEU A 331 -5.18 -5.09 21.05
N ALA A 332 -3.86 -5.19 21.31
CA ALA A 332 -3.09 -6.40 21.03
C ALA A 332 -2.01 -6.69 22.08
N LEU A 333 -1.68 -7.97 22.26
CA LEU A 333 -0.56 -8.43 23.08
C LEU A 333 0.77 -8.01 22.42
N ALA A 334 1.70 -7.44 23.21
CA ALA A 334 2.99 -7.03 22.69
C ALA A 334 3.89 -8.25 22.38
N LYS A 335 4.23 -8.47 21.11
CA LYS A 335 5.17 -9.54 20.72
C LYS A 335 6.54 -9.34 21.39
N GLY A 336 7.02 -10.35 22.11
CA GLY A 336 8.15 -10.21 23.02
C GLY A 336 7.83 -9.27 24.18
N SER A 337 6.77 -9.57 24.91
CA SER A 337 6.21 -8.79 26.02
C SER A 337 7.23 -8.52 27.14
N LEU A 338 7.05 -7.46 27.92
CA LEU A 338 7.87 -7.24 29.13
C LEU A 338 7.33 -8.09 30.27
N THR A 339 6.08 -7.83 30.65
CA THR A 339 5.24 -8.65 31.54
C THR A 339 4.18 -9.37 30.71
N ALA A 340 3.57 -10.45 31.24
CA ALA A 340 2.54 -11.23 30.54
C ALA A 340 1.31 -10.41 30.09
N ARG A 341 1.13 -9.20 30.65
CA ARG A 341 0.01 -8.29 30.38
C ARG A 341 0.42 -7.00 29.64
N HIS A 342 1.65 -6.92 29.09
CA HIS A 342 2.08 -5.80 28.25
C HIS A 342 1.26 -5.78 26.95
N MET A 343 0.38 -4.80 26.81
CA MET A 343 -0.51 -4.61 25.66
C MET A 343 -0.14 -3.37 24.84
N LEU A 344 -0.69 -3.29 23.64
CA LEU A 344 -0.51 -2.21 22.68
C LEU A 344 -1.88 -1.67 22.29
N ILE A 345 -2.11 -0.35 22.41
CA ILE A 345 -3.23 0.31 21.74
C ILE A 345 -2.72 0.79 20.38
N LEU A 346 -3.38 0.37 19.30
CA LEU A 346 -3.03 0.75 17.94
C LEU A 346 -4.27 1.27 17.20
N PRO A 347 -4.17 2.32 16.37
CA PRO A 347 -5.23 2.63 15.43
C PRO A 347 -5.33 1.54 14.36
N ILE A 348 -6.55 1.21 13.93
CA ILE A 348 -6.83 0.38 12.73
C ILE A 348 -6.33 1.11 11.47
N GLY A 349 -6.40 2.44 11.51
CA GLY A 349 -5.78 3.35 10.55
C GLY A 349 -4.26 3.46 10.67
N HIS A 350 -3.56 3.64 9.56
CA HIS A 350 -2.11 3.82 9.55
C HIS A 350 -1.72 5.28 9.81
N TYR A 351 -1.65 5.65 11.08
CA TYR A 351 -1.07 6.92 11.54
C TYR A 351 0.33 6.66 12.09
N GLN A 352 1.28 7.59 11.95
CA GLN A 352 2.64 7.39 12.47
C GLN A 352 2.72 7.62 13.99
N SER A 353 1.85 8.49 14.53
CA SER A 353 1.93 8.98 15.91
C SER A 353 0.62 9.57 16.45
N VAL A 354 0.50 9.74 17.78
CA VAL A 354 -0.70 10.29 18.45
C VAL A 354 -1.08 11.68 17.91
N VAL A 355 -0.09 12.52 17.62
CA VAL A 355 -0.32 13.89 17.09
C VAL A 355 -0.96 13.93 15.69
N GLU A 356 -0.97 12.81 14.95
CA GLU A 356 -1.58 12.72 13.62
C GLU A 356 -3.04 12.22 13.66
N LEU A 357 -3.54 11.82 14.84
CA LEU A 357 -4.89 11.27 15.00
C LEU A 357 -6.01 12.33 14.87
N GLY A 358 -7.13 11.92 14.29
CA GLY A 358 -8.42 12.64 14.37
C GLY A 358 -9.04 12.54 15.78
N SER A 359 -10.05 13.36 16.07
CA SER A 359 -10.71 13.39 17.38
C SER A 359 -11.39 12.06 17.70
N GLU A 360 -12.17 11.53 16.75
CA GLU A 360 -12.84 10.21 16.82
C GLU A 360 -11.88 9.07 17.25
N VAL A 361 -10.64 9.09 16.74
CA VAL A 361 -9.61 8.07 17.04
C VAL A 361 -8.92 8.32 18.39
N LEU A 362 -8.80 9.58 18.82
CA LEU A 362 -8.30 9.93 20.15
C LEU A 362 -9.31 9.57 21.23
N GLU A 363 -10.59 9.90 21.02
CA GLU A 363 -11.69 9.61 21.94
C GLU A 363 -11.78 8.10 22.24
N GLU A 364 -11.63 7.23 21.22
CA GLU A 364 -11.55 5.77 21.44
C GLU A 364 -10.21 5.31 22.04
N MET A 365 -9.09 5.96 21.71
CA MET A 365 -7.80 5.66 22.34
C MET A 365 -7.81 5.96 23.85
N GLU A 366 -8.40 7.09 24.27
CA GLU A 366 -8.57 7.41 25.69
C GLU A 366 -9.58 6.47 26.39
N ARG A 367 -10.65 6.01 25.71
CA ARG A 367 -11.51 4.93 26.23
C ARG A 367 -10.70 3.66 26.52
N TYR A 368 -9.83 3.23 25.59
CA TYR A 368 -8.94 2.09 25.82
C TYR A 368 -7.94 2.33 26.95
N LYS A 369 -7.37 3.54 27.09
CA LYS A 369 -6.52 3.85 28.26
C LYS A 369 -7.28 3.73 29.58
N ALA A 370 -8.51 4.24 29.66
CA ALA A 370 -9.32 4.20 30.88
C ALA A 370 -9.67 2.76 31.29
N ALA A 371 -10.08 1.93 30.32
CA ALA A 371 -10.32 0.50 30.53
C ALA A 371 -9.06 -0.23 31.04
N LEU A 372 -7.89 0.02 30.42
CA LEU A 372 -6.62 -0.58 30.83
C LEU A 372 -6.14 -0.09 32.20
N LYS A 373 -6.29 1.20 32.53
CA LYS A 373 -6.00 1.74 33.87
C LYS A 373 -6.84 1.02 34.93
N SER A 374 -8.14 0.84 34.69
CA SER A 374 -9.04 0.10 35.60
C SER A 374 -8.69 -1.38 35.74
N PHE A 375 -8.40 -2.06 34.62
CA PHE A 375 -8.00 -3.47 34.59
C PHE A 375 -6.71 -3.75 35.38
N TYR A 376 -5.67 -2.93 35.19
CA TYR A 376 -4.41 -3.08 35.93
C TYR A 376 -4.56 -2.70 37.40
N GLN A 377 -5.33 -1.65 37.71
CA GLN A 377 -5.63 -1.26 39.09
C GLN A 377 -6.33 -2.40 39.85
N SER A 378 -7.26 -3.12 39.20
CA SER A 378 -7.93 -4.29 39.79
C SER A 378 -6.99 -5.48 40.07
N ARG A 379 -5.81 -5.52 39.43
CA ARG A 379 -4.78 -6.56 39.63
C ARG A 379 -3.60 -6.09 40.48
N GLY A 380 -3.67 -4.88 41.02
CA GLY A 380 -2.60 -4.29 41.84
C GLY A 380 -1.37 -3.88 41.02
N GLU A 381 -1.58 -3.34 39.81
CA GLU A 381 -0.52 -2.90 38.90
C GLU A 381 -0.73 -1.45 38.44
N ARG A 382 0.35 -0.68 38.35
CA ARG A 382 0.41 0.67 37.77
C ARG A 382 0.37 0.58 36.25
N CYS A 383 -0.40 1.47 35.61
CA CYS A 383 -0.49 1.55 34.15
C CYS A 383 0.52 2.58 33.61
N VAL A 384 1.68 2.13 33.11
CA VAL A 384 2.64 3.02 32.45
C VAL A 384 2.45 2.92 30.94
N LEU A 385 2.25 4.05 30.26
CA LEU A 385 2.13 4.11 28.81
C LEU A 385 3.31 4.84 28.18
N PHE A 386 3.77 4.43 27.01
CA PHE A 386 4.77 5.20 26.25
C PHE A 386 4.59 5.13 24.73
N GLU A 387 4.96 6.22 24.06
CA GLU A 387 5.00 6.34 22.61
C GLU A 387 6.42 6.71 22.13
N ARG A 388 6.91 6.03 21.09
CA ARG A 388 8.17 6.37 20.41
C ARG A 388 7.90 6.74 18.95
N ASN A 389 7.54 8.00 18.72
CA ASN A 389 7.47 8.59 17.38
C ASN A 389 8.87 8.88 16.82
N TYR A 390 9.68 7.82 16.64
CA TYR A 390 10.98 7.91 15.97
C TYR A 390 11.26 6.61 15.22
N ARG A 391 11.37 6.74 13.89
CA ARG A 391 11.46 5.63 12.93
C ARG A 391 10.32 4.61 13.00
N SER A 392 9.22 4.94 13.69
CA SER A 392 7.99 4.15 13.59
C SER A 392 7.38 4.32 12.21
N GLN A 393 6.60 3.31 11.80
CA GLN A 393 5.73 3.40 10.62
C GLN A 393 4.26 3.50 11.05
N HIS A 394 3.91 2.97 12.22
CA HIS A 394 2.55 2.93 12.74
C HIS A 394 2.57 3.31 14.22
N LEU A 395 1.54 3.98 14.70
CA LEU A 395 1.36 4.32 16.10
C LEU A 395 1.19 3.04 16.95
N GLN A 396 2.15 2.80 17.82
CA GLN A 396 2.16 1.72 18.79
C GLN A 396 2.33 2.33 20.19
N LEU A 397 1.21 2.74 20.79
CA LEU A 397 1.16 3.19 22.18
C LEU A 397 1.31 1.94 23.06
N GLN A 398 2.47 1.78 23.68
CA GLN A 398 2.79 0.61 24.49
C GLN A 398 2.27 0.83 25.91
N VAL A 399 1.65 -0.20 26.49
CA VAL A 399 0.98 -0.16 27.79
C VAL A 399 1.54 -1.28 28.66
N VAL A 400 2.30 -0.92 29.69
CA VAL A 400 3.06 -1.85 30.51
C VAL A 400 2.56 -1.78 31.96
N PRO A 401 2.01 -2.89 32.50
CA PRO A 401 1.70 -2.95 33.91
C PRO A 401 2.97 -3.15 34.73
N VAL A 402 3.10 -2.36 35.81
CA VAL A 402 4.20 -2.43 36.79
C VAL A 402 3.60 -2.71 38.18
N PRO A 403 3.91 -3.84 38.84
CA PRO A 403 3.25 -4.20 40.10
C PRO A 403 3.40 -3.15 41.21
N LEU A 404 2.30 -2.82 41.91
CA LEU A 404 2.27 -1.78 42.96
C LEU A 404 3.34 -1.97 44.05
N ALA A 405 3.73 -3.22 44.31
CA ALA A 405 4.70 -3.63 45.32
C ALA A 405 6.17 -3.65 44.83
N ARG A 406 6.46 -3.23 43.59
CA ARG A 406 7.84 -3.11 43.07
C ARG A 406 8.44 -1.73 43.35
N CYS A 407 7.71 -0.70 42.97
CA CYS A 407 8.18 0.68 42.91
C CYS A 407 6.96 1.64 42.90
N THR A 408 7.15 2.87 43.36
CA THR A 408 6.17 3.96 43.31
C THR A 408 6.11 4.62 41.93
N THR A 409 5.16 5.54 41.74
CA THR A 409 5.08 6.36 40.52
C THR A 409 6.31 7.26 40.38
N GLU A 410 6.82 7.80 41.48
CA GLU A 410 8.05 8.62 41.51
C GLU A 410 9.30 7.79 41.20
N ASP A 411 9.41 6.55 41.67
CA ASP A 411 10.52 5.65 41.28
C ASP A 411 10.53 5.40 39.75
N ILE A 412 9.35 5.26 39.13
CA ILE A 412 9.22 5.13 37.67
C ILE A 412 9.63 6.44 36.97
N LYS A 413 9.18 7.59 37.50
CA LYS A 413 9.50 8.93 37.01
C LYS A 413 11.01 9.20 37.05
N GLU A 414 11.65 8.96 38.20
CA GLU A 414 13.10 9.09 38.39
C GLU A 414 13.88 8.14 37.49
N ALA A 415 13.49 6.87 37.37
CA ALA A 415 14.16 5.92 36.48
C ALA A 415 14.13 6.37 35.00
N PHE A 416 13.04 6.99 34.54
CA PHE A 416 12.99 7.62 33.21
C PHE A 416 13.92 8.83 33.10
N MET A 417 13.91 9.73 34.10
CA MET A 417 14.72 10.95 34.11
C MET A 417 16.22 10.65 34.16
N VAL A 418 16.66 9.74 35.04
CA VAL A 418 18.07 9.34 35.20
C VAL A 418 18.60 8.68 33.93
N GLN A 419 17.93 7.66 33.39
CA GLN A 419 18.39 7.01 32.16
C GLN A 419 18.34 7.93 30.93
N ALA A 420 17.41 8.89 30.90
CA ALA A 420 17.43 9.94 29.87
C ALA A 420 18.68 10.82 30.02
N GLN A 421 19.00 11.27 31.24
CA GLN A 421 20.17 12.11 31.52
C GLN A 421 21.50 11.42 31.18
N GLU A 422 21.64 10.13 31.49
CA GLU A 422 22.79 9.29 31.09
C GLU A 422 22.98 9.25 29.56
N GLN A 423 21.87 9.15 28.80
CA GLN A 423 21.86 9.20 27.34
C GLN A 423 21.93 10.64 26.77
N GLN A 424 22.15 11.65 27.62
CA GLN A 424 22.13 13.07 27.29
C GLN A 424 20.82 13.49 26.60
N MET A 425 19.69 13.08 27.16
CA MET A 425 18.33 13.43 26.74
C MET A 425 17.63 14.15 27.90
N GLU A 426 17.07 15.32 27.61
CA GLU A 426 16.39 16.15 28.60
C GLU A 426 14.88 15.90 28.50
N LEU A 427 14.36 14.98 29.32
CA LEU A 427 12.92 14.79 29.46
C LEU A 427 12.32 16.00 30.18
N MET A 428 11.26 16.55 29.61
CA MET A 428 10.49 17.65 30.19
C MET A 428 9.18 17.08 30.76
N GLU A 429 8.85 17.46 31.99
CA GLU A 429 7.52 17.26 32.54
C GLU A 429 6.52 18.19 31.84
N ILE A 430 5.35 17.66 31.47
CA ILE A 430 4.25 18.45 30.90
C ILE A 430 2.98 18.23 31.73
N PRO A 431 2.16 19.27 31.99
CA PRO A 431 0.90 19.12 32.71
C PRO A 431 -0.03 18.08 32.07
N GLU A 432 -0.78 17.33 32.87
CA GLU A 432 -1.67 16.25 32.43
C GLU A 432 -2.56 16.66 31.24
N HIS A 433 -3.18 17.84 31.30
CA HIS A 433 -4.13 18.32 30.30
C HIS A 433 -3.47 18.93 29.05
N THR A 434 -2.14 18.82 28.89
CA THR A 434 -1.43 19.30 27.70
C THR A 434 -1.70 18.40 26.50
N ASP A 435 -2.26 18.96 25.42
CA ASP A 435 -2.35 18.26 24.13
C ASP A 435 -0.97 18.16 23.49
N LEU A 436 -0.52 16.92 23.23
CA LEU A 436 0.73 16.61 22.54
C LEU A 436 0.90 17.37 21.22
N LYS A 437 -0.20 17.69 20.51
CA LYS A 437 -0.18 18.44 19.24
C LYS A 437 0.28 19.89 19.40
N GLN A 438 0.16 20.47 20.60
CA GLN A 438 0.60 21.84 20.89
C GLN A 438 2.13 21.90 21.07
N ILE A 439 2.73 20.87 21.66
CA ILE A 439 4.18 20.80 21.95
C ILE A 439 5.00 20.06 20.87
N ALA A 440 4.36 19.16 20.12
CA ALA A 440 4.99 18.34 19.09
C ALA A 440 4.33 18.56 17.70
N PRO A 441 4.85 19.51 16.89
CA PRO A 441 4.33 19.75 15.54
C PRO A 441 4.38 18.48 14.67
N PRO A 442 3.38 18.20 13.82
CA PRO A 442 3.35 17.01 12.98
C PRO A 442 4.66 16.76 12.22
N ARG A 443 5.05 15.48 12.10
CA ARG A 443 6.35 15.00 11.59
C ARG A 443 7.59 15.32 12.46
N THR A 444 7.44 16.01 13.60
CA THR A 444 8.54 16.13 14.59
C THR A 444 8.70 14.81 15.34
N PRO A 445 9.90 14.19 15.35
CA PRO A 445 10.12 12.97 16.13
C PRO A 445 10.14 13.24 17.63
N TYR A 446 9.52 12.37 18.42
CA TYR A 446 9.47 12.49 19.88
C TYR A 446 9.40 11.14 20.60
N PHE A 447 9.69 11.19 21.90
CA PHE A 447 9.36 10.15 22.87
C PHE A 447 8.44 10.74 23.96
N TYR A 448 7.49 9.95 24.42
CA TYR A 448 6.46 10.34 25.39
C TYR A 448 6.19 9.21 26.36
N VAL A 449 5.98 9.54 27.64
CA VAL A 449 5.53 8.63 28.70
C VAL A 449 4.34 9.25 29.41
N GLU A 450 3.37 8.43 29.79
CA GLU A 450 2.24 8.76 30.67
C GLU A 450 2.27 7.81 31.86
N LEU A 451 2.23 8.37 33.08
CA LEU A 451 2.27 7.63 34.33
C LEU A 451 0.85 7.32 34.85
N ASP A 452 0.75 6.47 35.88
CA ASP A 452 -0.53 6.14 36.53
C ASP A 452 -1.13 7.34 37.30
N SER A 453 -0.30 8.31 37.69
CA SER A 453 -0.72 9.62 38.23
C SER A 453 -1.35 10.56 37.20
N GLY A 454 -1.25 10.26 35.90
CA GLY A 454 -1.62 11.17 34.80
C GLY A 454 -0.52 12.15 34.40
N GLU A 455 0.60 12.20 35.13
CA GLU A 455 1.80 12.96 34.76
C GLU A 455 2.44 12.43 33.48
N LYS A 456 3.13 13.33 32.78
CA LYS A 456 3.61 13.10 31.42
C LYS A 456 5.04 13.60 31.24
N LEU A 457 5.89 12.72 30.71
CA LEU A 457 7.28 13.04 30.36
C LEU A 457 7.40 13.10 28.83
N TYR A 458 8.04 14.14 28.31
CA TYR A 458 8.18 14.37 26.86
C TYR A 458 9.62 14.74 26.48
N TYR A 459 10.13 14.11 25.42
CA TYR A 459 11.41 14.47 24.81
C TYR A 459 11.27 14.65 23.30
N ARG A 460 11.64 15.84 22.81
CA ARG A 460 11.75 16.12 21.37
C ARG A 460 13.06 15.55 20.83
N ILE A 461 12.97 14.54 19.96
CA ILE A 461 14.15 13.81 19.48
C ILE A 461 14.88 14.64 18.41
N GLN A 462 15.99 15.26 18.81
CA GLN A 462 16.85 16.05 17.92
C GLN A 462 17.95 15.20 17.22
N LYS A 463 18.50 14.22 17.94
CA LYS A 463 19.69 13.43 17.55
C LYS A 463 19.34 11.93 17.37
N HIS A 464 20.30 11.04 17.59
CA HIS A 464 20.00 9.61 17.74
C HIS A 464 19.13 9.37 18.99
N PHE A 465 18.26 8.37 18.95
CA PHE A 465 17.43 7.94 20.08
C PHE A 465 17.41 6.40 20.13
N PRO A 466 17.63 5.76 21.30
CA PRO A 466 17.62 4.30 21.42
C PRO A 466 16.23 3.75 21.10
N LEU A 467 16.15 2.73 20.23
CA LEU A 467 14.84 2.24 19.77
C LEU A 467 14.06 1.51 20.87
N GLN A 468 14.75 0.95 21.87
CA GLN A 468 14.12 0.23 22.99
C GLN A 468 14.00 1.08 24.26
N PHE A 469 14.33 2.38 24.27
CA PHE A 469 14.47 3.20 25.51
C PHE A 469 13.35 3.00 26.55
N GLY A 470 12.08 3.12 26.16
CA GLY A 470 10.95 2.89 27.09
C GLY A 470 10.88 1.48 27.67
N ARG A 471 11.39 0.47 26.96
CA ARG A 471 11.57 -0.90 27.47
C ARG A 471 12.84 -1.07 28.28
N GLU A 472 13.94 -0.39 27.93
CA GLU A 472 15.21 -0.41 28.66
C GLU A 472 15.01 0.16 30.09
N VAL A 473 14.29 1.27 30.22
CA VAL A 473 13.88 1.84 31.51
C VAL A 473 13.02 0.87 32.31
N LEU A 474 11.91 0.41 31.73
CA LEU A 474 10.95 -0.46 32.43
C LEU A 474 11.51 -1.84 32.78
N ALA A 475 12.45 -2.39 31.99
CA ALA A 475 13.11 -3.66 32.27
C ALA A 475 14.17 -3.60 33.38
N SER A 476 14.57 -2.40 33.82
CA SER A 476 15.62 -2.18 34.81
C SER A 476 15.34 -2.84 36.16
N GLU A 477 16.41 -3.05 36.94
CA GLU A 477 16.38 -3.69 38.27
C GLU A 477 15.48 -2.96 39.28
N VAL A 478 15.31 -1.65 39.12
CA VAL A 478 14.47 -0.80 39.98
C VAL A 478 12.97 -1.03 39.75
N LEU A 479 12.55 -1.32 38.50
CA LEU A 479 11.12 -1.30 38.13
C LEU A 479 10.52 -2.70 37.97
N LEU A 480 11.03 -3.51 37.04
CA LEU A 480 10.53 -4.88 36.80
C LEU A 480 11.57 -5.97 37.08
N ASN A 481 12.86 -5.62 37.15
CA ASN A 481 13.99 -6.54 37.32
C ASN A 481 14.00 -7.70 36.32
N ILE A 482 13.99 -7.32 35.03
CA ILE A 482 14.01 -8.24 33.87
C ILE A 482 14.93 -7.68 32.76
N PRO A 483 16.19 -7.28 33.04
CA PRO A 483 17.02 -6.55 32.07
C PRO A 483 17.25 -7.32 30.74
N THR A 484 17.24 -8.66 30.80
CA THR A 484 17.29 -9.54 29.61
C THR A 484 16.10 -9.38 28.66
N ARG A 485 14.97 -8.83 29.13
CA ARG A 485 13.76 -8.60 28.32
C ARG A 485 13.69 -7.22 27.66
N ALA A 486 14.73 -6.37 27.80
CA ALA A 486 14.76 -5.05 27.18
C ALA A 486 14.58 -5.13 25.64
N ASP A 487 15.36 -5.98 24.94
CA ASP A 487 15.11 -6.28 23.52
C ASP A 487 14.05 -7.38 23.38
N TRP A 488 12.91 -7.02 22.77
CA TRP A 488 11.83 -7.96 22.43
C TRP A 488 12.30 -9.12 21.54
N ARG A 489 13.40 -8.96 20.81
CA ARG A 489 13.98 -9.98 19.91
C ARG A 489 14.53 -11.19 20.65
N GLU A 490 14.94 -11.03 21.90
CA GLU A 490 15.38 -12.14 22.74
C GLU A 490 14.22 -12.71 23.59
N CYS A 491 13.06 -12.06 23.56
CA CYS A 491 11.81 -12.46 24.23
C CYS A 491 10.90 -13.31 23.32
N LYS A 492 11.43 -14.05 22.34
CA LYS A 492 10.60 -14.84 21.41
C LYS A 492 9.90 -15.97 22.15
N GLN A 493 8.60 -16.06 21.96
CA GLN A 493 7.75 -17.16 22.40
C GLN A 493 7.35 -18.03 21.19
N SER A 494 6.86 -19.25 21.44
CA SER A 494 6.15 -20.04 20.43
C SER A 494 4.85 -19.34 20.01
N ARG A 495 4.33 -19.67 18.82
CA ARG A 495 3.02 -19.16 18.40
C ARG A 495 1.88 -19.71 19.27
N GLU A 496 2.02 -20.93 19.79
CA GLU A 496 1.04 -21.54 20.71
C GLU A 496 1.07 -20.80 22.06
N GLU A 497 2.27 -20.52 22.59
CA GLU A 497 2.44 -19.70 23.80
C GLU A 497 1.86 -18.28 23.64
N GLU A 498 2.03 -17.67 22.46
CA GLU A 498 1.42 -16.38 22.10
C GLU A 498 -0.12 -16.49 22.00
N GLU A 499 -0.66 -17.58 21.46
CA GLU A 499 -2.10 -17.83 21.33
C GLU A 499 -2.77 -18.05 22.69
N ASP A 500 -2.21 -18.90 23.55
CA ASP A 500 -2.71 -19.15 24.91
C ASP A 500 -2.60 -17.90 25.80
N SER A 501 -1.46 -17.20 25.75
CA SER A 501 -1.28 -15.95 26.52
C SER A 501 -2.28 -14.88 26.09
N CYS A 502 -2.52 -14.74 24.79
CA CYS A 502 -3.49 -13.78 24.27
C CYS A 502 -4.93 -14.16 24.62
N LYS A 503 -5.27 -15.46 24.58
CA LYS A 503 -6.59 -15.95 24.99
C LYS A 503 -6.86 -15.66 26.47
N GLN A 504 -5.98 -16.07 27.38
CA GLN A 504 -6.14 -15.79 28.82
C GLN A 504 -6.27 -14.28 29.07
N LEU A 505 -5.55 -13.44 28.32
CA LEU A 505 -5.62 -12.00 28.45
C LEU A 505 -6.92 -11.38 27.90
N ARG A 506 -7.57 -12.00 26.91
CA ARG A 506 -8.94 -11.63 26.49
C ARG A 506 -9.95 -11.98 27.59
N ASP A 507 -9.92 -13.23 28.05
CA ASP A 507 -10.82 -13.73 29.09
C ASP A 507 -10.66 -12.90 30.39
N ASP A 508 -9.43 -12.48 30.71
CA ASP A 508 -9.09 -11.56 31.82
C ASP A 508 -9.62 -10.13 31.63
N PHE A 509 -9.55 -9.58 30.41
CA PHE A 509 -9.85 -8.18 30.10
C PHE A 509 -11.32 -7.93 29.74
N GLN A 510 -12.07 -8.95 29.31
CA GLN A 510 -13.45 -8.86 28.86
C GLN A 510 -14.38 -8.02 29.77
N PRO A 511 -14.31 -8.07 31.13
CA PRO A 511 -15.16 -7.24 32.00
C PRO A 511 -14.88 -5.73 31.94
N TYR A 512 -13.81 -5.31 31.26
CA TYR A 512 -13.38 -3.92 31.07
C TYR A 512 -13.45 -3.48 29.61
N ASP A 513 -13.75 -4.39 28.68
CA ASP A 513 -13.71 -4.09 27.25
C ASP A 513 -15.02 -3.45 26.76
N PHE A 514 -15.01 -2.13 26.63
CA PHE A 514 -16.15 -1.37 26.11
C PHE A 514 -16.51 -1.74 24.65
N ALA A 515 -15.62 -2.39 23.90
CA ALA A 515 -15.85 -2.82 22.52
C ALA A 515 -16.41 -4.27 22.44
N TRP A 516 -16.86 -4.85 23.55
CA TRP A 516 -17.45 -6.18 23.61
C TRP A 516 -18.98 -6.20 23.48
N GLU A 517 -19.66 -5.07 23.71
CA GLU A 517 -21.14 -4.95 23.68
C GLU A 517 -21.70 -4.15 22.48
N ASP A 518 -20.83 -3.63 21.60
CA ASP A 518 -21.13 -2.91 20.34
C ASP A 518 -21.01 -3.84 19.09
#